data_AF-A0A1X4G4J8-F1
#
_entry.id   AF-A0A1X4G4J8-F1
#
_cell.length_a   1.000
_cell.length_b   1.000
_cell.length_c   1.000
_cell.angle_alpha   90.00
_cell.angle_beta   90.00
_cell.angle_gamma   90.00
#
_symmetry.space_group_name_H-M   'P 1'
#
loop_
_entity.id
_entity.type
_entity.pdbx_description
1 polymer ?
#
loop_
_entity_poly.entity_id
_entity_poly.type
_entity_poly.pdbx_seq_one_letter_code
_entity_poly.pdbx_strand_id
1 'polypeptide(L)'
;MDELAPSRRRLLAGALAGGIGAAAGCLGTDSDDESDDGPELRLSLSRVEGSLRDRYVRDPDAPPERWDGAALDAALAGEPYTIRHRKPFFAEPDDPAYARFEGTYYRLGSVIVDEVAETYPVLRLFEAESDGASAGDGESPVDGGEDGDLPEADQRAVHIAHFAARARGGVGGYPVGLVERGGYAYRAEASRAESALLDDDGPDYVTYRDTTYRVEIERERFHEAVHRPTAEAVAESPERMESILRAALVGPRVERDELSAEAGRIVDRAEAEEYGETHPYSDAYAELLRAIDARHYLDGNVRKDAGVRETEEAMIRYGDEYYERYLRIVNDGRN
;
A
#
# COMPACT_ATOMS: atom_id res chain seq x y z
N MET A 1 -17.38 57.11 17.02
CA MET A 1 -15.90 57.20 17.08
C MET A 1 -15.49 56.89 18.50
N ASP A 2 -14.28 56.36 18.64
CA ASP A 2 -13.57 55.92 19.85
C ASP A 2 -14.07 54.56 20.37
N GLU A 3 -13.53 53.44 19.88
CA GLU A 3 -12.18 52.91 20.16
C GLU A 3 -11.86 52.82 21.66
N LEU A 4 -11.96 51.60 22.19
CA LEU A 4 -11.32 51.20 23.44
C LEU A 4 -10.34 50.06 23.12
N ALA A 5 -9.07 50.41 23.11
CA ALA A 5 -7.97 49.56 23.52
C ALA A 5 -7.22 50.34 24.64
N PRO A 6 -6.28 49.77 25.44
CA PRO A 6 -5.82 48.39 25.54
C PRO A 6 -5.47 47.90 26.99
N SER A 7 -5.16 46.59 27.10
CA SER A 7 -3.98 46.00 27.78
C SER A 7 -3.69 46.12 29.31
N ARG A 8 -3.61 44.91 29.92
CA ARG A 8 -2.62 44.38 30.90
C ARG A 8 -2.38 45.12 32.23
N ARG A 9 -2.58 44.40 33.36
CA ARG A 9 -1.51 44.07 34.34
C ARG A 9 -1.94 43.11 35.46
N ARG A 10 -0.93 42.32 35.84
CA ARG A 10 -0.69 41.38 36.94
C ARG A 10 -1.23 41.72 38.36
N LEU A 11 -1.53 40.61 39.06
CA LEU A 11 -1.18 40.22 40.45
C LEU A 11 -2.08 40.60 41.66
N LEU A 12 -2.18 39.60 42.56
CA LEU A 12 -2.66 39.53 43.97
C LEU A 12 -4.17 39.24 44.12
N ALA A 13 -4.68 38.31 44.93
CA ALA A 13 -4.27 37.65 46.17
C ALA A 13 -4.95 36.24 46.21
N GLY A 14 -4.53 35.19 46.92
CA GLY A 14 -3.99 35.09 48.27
C GLY A 14 -4.94 34.22 49.11
N ALA A 15 -4.38 33.18 49.75
CA ALA A 15 -4.83 32.46 50.95
C ALA A 15 -5.00 30.93 50.79
N LEU A 16 -4.01 30.21 51.33
CA LEU A 16 -4.08 28.81 51.73
C LEU A 16 -4.90 28.67 53.02
N ALA A 17 -5.81 27.71 53.06
CA ALA A 17 -6.23 27.07 54.30
C ALA A 17 -6.47 25.58 54.02
N GLY A 18 -5.63 24.74 54.61
CA GLY A 18 -5.75 23.29 54.56
C GLY A 18 -6.88 22.79 55.46
N GLY A 19 -7.55 21.74 55.00
CA GLY A 19 -8.43 20.90 55.80
C GLY A 19 -8.45 19.50 55.21
N ILE A 20 -7.67 18.60 55.79
CA ILE A 20 -7.81 17.17 55.56
C ILE A 20 -9.03 16.72 56.37
N GLY A 21 -10.11 16.39 55.65
CA GLY A 21 -11.28 15.72 56.19
C GLY A 21 -11.53 14.46 55.39
N ALA A 22 -11.02 13.33 55.87
CA ALA A 22 -11.50 12.03 55.44
C ALA A 22 -12.93 11.84 55.99
N ALA A 23 -13.90 11.70 55.10
CA ALA A 23 -15.20 11.16 55.42
C ALA A 23 -15.67 10.28 54.26
N ALA A 24 -16.04 9.06 54.63
CA ALA A 24 -16.47 7.99 53.79
C ALA A 24 -17.81 8.28 53.07
N GLY A 25 -17.98 7.61 51.93
CA GLY A 25 -19.28 7.24 51.40
C GLY A 25 -19.96 8.33 50.57
N CYS A 26 -20.06 8.07 49.27
CA CYS A 26 -21.35 7.86 48.62
C CYS A 26 -21.09 7.30 47.22
N LEU A 27 -21.91 6.32 46.82
CA LEU A 27 -22.10 5.99 45.42
C LEU A 27 -22.39 7.30 44.67
N GLY A 28 -21.44 7.74 43.86
CA GLY A 28 -21.67 8.61 42.74
C GLY A 28 -21.52 7.73 41.51
N THR A 29 -22.64 7.44 40.88
CA THR A 29 -22.65 7.03 39.49
C THR A 29 -22.07 8.19 38.70
N ASP A 30 -20.75 8.18 38.47
CA ASP A 30 -20.20 8.82 37.29
C ASP A 30 -20.68 7.98 36.10
N SER A 31 -21.96 8.16 35.76
CA SER A 31 -22.32 8.25 34.36
C SER A 31 -21.60 9.49 33.86
N ASP A 32 -20.31 9.30 33.55
CA ASP A 32 -19.69 10.12 32.53
C ASP A 32 -20.64 10.01 31.34
N ASP A 33 -21.26 11.14 31.00
CA ASP A 33 -21.74 11.45 29.66
C ASP A 33 -20.49 11.41 28.74
N GLU A 34 -19.90 10.22 28.58
CA GLU A 34 -18.99 9.93 27.49
C GLU A 34 -19.85 10.05 26.24
N SER A 35 -19.53 11.06 25.44
CA SER A 35 -20.11 11.24 24.12
C SER A 35 -20.04 9.91 23.37
N ASP A 36 -21.14 9.55 22.73
CA ASP A 36 -21.43 8.28 22.02
C ASP A 36 -20.53 8.06 20.76
N ASP A 37 -19.31 8.60 20.76
CA ASP A 37 -18.39 8.65 19.63
C ASP A 37 -17.35 7.52 19.74
N GLY A 38 -17.85 6.30 19.94
CA GLY A 38 -17.05 5.09 19.71
C GLY A 38 -16.64 4.97 18.23
N PRO A 39 -15.60 4.20 17.89
CA PRO A 39 -15.21 4.00 16.50
C PRO A 39 -16.37 3.42 15.68
N GLU A 40 -16.71 4.09 14.58
CA GLU A 40 -17.73 3.66 13.63
C GLU A 40 -17.13 2.62 12.68
N LEU A 41 -17.81 1.48 12.49
CA LEU A 41 -17.44 0.49 11.47
C LEU A 41 -18.31 0.68 10.24
N ARG A 42 -17.69 1.00 9.12
CA ARG A 42 -18.36 1.21 7.85
C ARG A 42 -18.15 0.06 6.88
N LEU A 43 -19.22 -0.27 6.18
CA LEU A 43 -19.33 -1.29 5.15
C LEU A 43 -19.72 -0.63 3.82
N SER A 44 -18.92 -0.88 2.79
CA SER A 44 -19.27 -0.56 1.40
C SER A 44 -19.16 -1.82 0.55
N LEU A 45 -20.10 -1.99 -0.38
CA LEU A 45 -20.16 -3.10 -1.31
C LEU A 45 -20.13 -2.56 -2.74
N SER A 46 -19.15 -2.97 -3.53
CA SER A 46 -19.13 -2.66 -4.96
C SER A 46 -19.48 -3.90 -5.76
N ARG A 47 -20.59 -3.85 -6.47
CA ARG A 47 -21.03 -4.96 -7.32
C ARG A 47 -20.02 -5.19 -8.44
N VAL A 48 -19.61 -6.44 -8.62
CA VAL A 48 -18.78 -6.86 -9.75
C VAL A 48 -19.68 -7.20 -10.93
N GLU A 49 -19.50 -6.46 -12.03
CA GLU A 49 -20.23 -6.73 -13.26
C GLU A 49 -19.63 -7.90 -14.05
N GLY A 50 -20.50 -8.70 -14.67
CA GLY A 50 -20.10 -9.81 -15.52
C GLY A 50 -19.59 -11.03 -14.74
N SER A 51 -18.82 -11.87 -15.42
CA SER A 51 -18.25 -13.08 -14.81
C SER A 51 -16.83 -12.84 -14.33
N LEU A 52 -16.38 -13.60 -13.32
CA LEU A 52 -15.02 -13.45 -12.80
C LEU A 52 -13.99 -13.69 -13.90
N ARG A 53 -14.27 -14.61 -14.83
CA ARG A 53 -13.40 -14.84 -15.99
C ARG A 53 -13.19 -13.59 -16.86
N ASP A 54 -14.21 -12.73 -17.04
CA ASP A 54 -14.08 -11.53 -17.87
C ASP A 54 -13.15 -10.50 -17.22
N ARG A 55 -13.04 -10.53 -15.89
CA ARG A 55 -12.23 -9.59 -15.10
C ARG A 55 -10.80 -10.08 -14.86
N TYR A 56 -10.65 -11.37 -14.56
CA TYR A 56 -9.38 -11.92 -14.04
C TYR A 56 -8.59 -12.74 -15.05
N VAL A 57 -9.21 -13.23 -16.13
CA VAL A 57 -8.49 -13.94 -17.19
C VAL A 57 -8.06 -12.94 -18.26
N ARG A 58 -6.76 -12.91 -18.57
CA ARG A 58 -6.19 -12.04 -19.58
C ARG A 58 -6.09 -12.72 -20.93
N ASP A 59 -6.21 -11.90 -21.97
CA ASP A 59 -5.91 -12.29 -23.33
C ASP A 59 -4.39 -12.21 -23.54
N PRO A 60 -3.71 -13.29 -23.97
CA PRO A 60 -2.28 -13.26 -24.24
C PRO A 60 -1.89 -12.34 -25.38
N ASP A 61 -2.80 -11.99 -26.29
CA ASP A 61 -2.53 -11.04 -27.38
C ASP A 61 -2.55 -9.57 -26.91
N ALA A 62 -3.07 -9.32 -25.70
CA ALA A 62 -3.10 -8.02 -25.06
C ALA A 62 -2.77 -8.13 -23.56
N PRO A 63 -1.54 -8.57 -23.21
CA PRO A 63 -1.16 -8.75 -21.83
C PRO A 63 -1.08 -7.38 -21.13
N PRO A 64 -1.36 -7.31 -19.81
CA PRO A 64 -1.10 -6.10 -19.04
C PRO A 64 0.33 -5.61 -19.23
N GLU A 65 0.56 -4.30 -19.32
CA GLU A 65 1.91 -3.70 -19.52
C GLU A 65 2.92 -4.15 -18.46
N ARG A 66 2.43 -4.43 -17.24
CA ARG A 66 3.24 -4.95 -16.13
C ARG A 66 3.68 -6.40 -16.33
N TRP A 67 3.15 -7.15 -17.29
CA TRP A 67 3.63 -8.50 -17.59
C TRP A 67 4.79 -8.45 -18.58
N ASP A 68 5.65 -9.45 -18.50
CA ASP A 68 6.66 -9.67 -19.53
C ASP A 68 6.06 -10.52 -20.65
N GLY A 69 5.85 -9.90 -21.83
CA GLY A 69 5.22 -10.58 -22.97
C GLY A 69 6.04 -11.76 -23.49
N ALA A 70 7.38 -11.61 -23.57
CA ALA A 70 8.25 -12.71 -23.99
C ALA A 70 8.23 -13.88 -22.98
N ALA A 71 8.12 -13.59 -21.69
CA ALA A 71 7.92 -14.62 -20.66
C ALA A 71 6.57 -15.32 -20.80
N LEU A 72 5.52 -14.61 -21.20
CA LEU A 72 4.19 -15.18 -21.44
C LEU A 72 4.24 -16.14 -22.64
N ASP A 73 4.78 -15.69 -23.77
CA ASP A 73 4.91 -16.48 -24.99
C ASP A 73 5.70 -17.77 -24.71
N ALA A 74 6.87 -17.64 -24.06
CA ALA A 74 7.69 -18.78 -23.73
C ALA A 74 7.00 -19.76 -22.76
N ALA A 75 6.29 -19.24 -21.76
CA ALA A 75 5.57 -20.08 -20.80
C ALA A 75 4.43 -20.87 -21.47
N LEU A 76 3.68 -20.24 -22.37
CA LEU A 76 2.58 -20.88 -23.10
C LEU A 76 3.10 -21.88 -24.14
N ALA A 77 4.22 -21.59 -24.81
CA ALA A 77 4.86 -22.48 -25.77
C ALA A 77 5.67 -23.61 -25.10
N GLY A 78 5.90 -23.55 -23.79
CA GLY A 78 6.76 -24.50 -23.07
C GLY A 78 8.25 -24.34 -23.41
N GLU A 79 8.65 -23.15 -23.85
CA GLU A 79 10.02 -22.83 -24.24
C GLU A 79 10.87 -22.37 -23.04
N PRO A 80 12.19 -22.60 -23.07
CA PRO A 80 13.08 -22.14 -22.01
C PRO A 80 13.20 -20.61 -22.03
N TYR A 81 12.84 -19.97 -20.93
CA TYR A 81 13.02 -18.54 -20.71
C TYR A 81 13.40 -18.26 -19.27
N THR A 82 14.23 -17.25 -19.07
CA THR A 82 14.63 -16.77 -17.75
C THR A 82 14.68 -15.26 -17.72
N ILE A 83 14.19 -14.68 -16.64
CA ILE A 83 14.19 -13.23 -16.40
C ILE A 83 14.80 -12.91 -15.04
N ARG A 84 15.43 -11.73 -14.96
CA ARG A 84 16.07 -11.18 -13.76
C ARG A 84 15.41 -9.86 -13.39
N HIS A 85 15.70 -9.37 -12.18
CA HIS A 85 15.27 -8.06 -11.65
C HIS A 85 13.75 -7.87 -11.43
N ARG A 86 12.89 -8.70 -12.01
CA ARG A 86 11.44 -8.64 -11.85
C ARG A 86 10.79 -10.02 -11.92
N LYS A 87 9.65 -10.17 -11.24
CA LYS A 87 8.73 -11.30 -11.47
C LYS A 87 8.04 -11.09 -12.83
N PRO A 88 7.87 -12.13 -13.66
CA PRO A 88 7.31 -11.97 -15.02
C PRO A 88 5.83 -11.56 -15.01
N PHE A 89 5.02 -12.09 -14.10
CA PHE A 89 3.56 -11.88 -14.10
C PHE A 89 3.03 -11.17 -12.84
N PHE A 90 3.91 -10.86 -11.89
CA PHE A 90 3.55 -10.33 -10.56
C PHE A 90 2.48 -11.17 -9.83
N ALA A 91 2.34 -12.44 -10.19
CA ALA A 91 1.39 -13.35 -9.57
C ALA A 91 1.80 -13.64 -8.12
N GLU A 92 0.83 -13.51 -7.21
CA GLU A 92 0.98 -13.83 -5.80
C GLU A 92 -0.05 -14.90 -5.39
N PRO A 93 0.13 -15.59 -4.25
CA PRO A 93 -0.85 -16.58 -3.79
C PRO A 93 -2.27 -16.01 -3.68
N ASP A 94 -2.38 -14.77 -3.22
CA ASP A 94 -3.65 -14.07 -3.00
C ASP A 94 -4.07 -13.20 -4.20
N ASP A 95 -3.20 -13.02 -5.20
CA ASP A 95 -3.49 -12.37 -6.49
C ASP A 95 -2.92 -13.21 -7.66
N PRO A 96 -3.54 -14.37 -7.96
CA PRO A 96 -3.08 -15.25 -9.03
C PRO A 96 -3.34 -14.65 -10.42
N ALA A 97 -2.37 -14.82 -11.33
CA ALA A 97 -2.51 -14.43 -12.73
C ALA A 97 -3.08 -15.57 -13.57
N TYR A 98 -4.04 -15.27 -14.45
CA TYR A 98 -4.61 -16.23 -15.40
C TYR A 98 -4.62 -15.69 -16.83
N ALA A 99 -4.39 -16.57 -17.80
CA ALA A 99 -4.53 -16.27 -19.22
C ALA A 99 -5.29 -17.37 -19.95
N ARG A 100 -5.93 -17.02 -21.08
CA ARG A 100 -6.59 -17.99 -21.97
C ARG A 100 -5.83 -18.07 -23.29
N PHE A 101 -5.32 -19.24 -23.63
CA PHE A 101 -4.60 -19.48 -24.87
C PHE A 101 -5.12 -20.74 -25.56
N GLU A 102 -5.41 -20.66 -26.86
CA GLU A 102 -5.95 -21.77 -27.67
C GLU A 102 -7.14 -22.51 -27.03
N GLY A 103 -8.00 -21.76 -26.33
CA GLY A 103 -9.19 -22.32 -25.65
C GLY A 103 -8.92 -22.96 -24.29
N THR A 104 -7.66 -23.07 -23.87
CA THR A 104 -7.26 -23.56 -22.55
C THR A 104 -6.94 -22.40 -21.61
N TYR A 105 -7.30 -22.53 -20.34
CA TYR A 105 -7.00 -21.57 -19.29
C TYR A 105 -5.76 -22.00 -18.54
N TYR A 106 -4.84 -21.06 -18.38
CA TYR A 106 -3.57 -21.26 -17.69
C TYR A 106 -3.48 -20.40 -16.45
N ARG A 107 -3.03 -20.99 -15.35
CA ARG A 107 -2.52 -20.25 -14.20
C ARG A 107 -1.07 -19.89 -14.47
N LEU A 108 -0.77 -18.60 -14.46
CA LEU A 108 0.57 -18.08 -14.68
C LEU A 108 1.30 -17.90 -13.35
N GLY A 109 2.61 -18.11 -13.39
CA GLY A 109 3.46 -17.99 -12.22
C GLY A 109 4.93 -17.87 -12.58
N SER A 110 5.77 -17.95 -11.55
CA SER A 110 7.20 -18.07 -11.76
C SER A 110 7.83 -18.86 -10.64
N VAL A 111 8.91 -19.55 -10.95
CA VAL A 111 9.75 -20.26 -9.97
C VAL A 111 11.17 -19.73 -10.06
N ILE A 112 11.83 -19.60 -8.90
CA ILE A 112 13.25 -19.26 -8.86
C ILE A 112 14.03 -20.53 -9.21
N VAL A 113 14.88 -20.45 -10.23
CA VAL A 113 15.66 -21.59 -10.73
C VAL A 113 17.15 -21.45 -10.49
N ASP A 114 17.62 -20.23 -10.26
CA ASP A 114 19.03 -19.93 -10.05
C ASP A 114 19.20 -18.62 -9.28
N GLU A 115 20.43 -18.34 -8.85
CA GLU A 115 20.88 -17.08 -8.29
C GLU A 115 22.09 -16.58 -9.10
N VAL A 116 22.06 -15.32 -9.51
CA VAL A 116 23.23 -14.66 -10.11
C VAL A 116 23.80 -13.63 -9.16
N ALA A 117 25.12 -13.48 -9.22
CA ALA A 117 25.82 -12.44 -8.50
C ALA A 117 26.34 -11.39 -9.48
N GLU A 118 25.87 -10.15 -9.33
CA GLU A 118 26.20 -9.04 -10.22
C GLU A 118 26.64 -7.83 -9.39
N THR A 119 27.48 -6.98 -9.97
CA THR A 119 27.95 -5.77 -9.30
C THR A 119 27.37 -4.54 -9.97
N TYR A 120 26.62 -3.75 -9.20
CA TYR A 120 25.95 -2.54 -9.66
C TYR A 120 26.45 -1.29 -8.94
N PRO A 121 26.54 -0.14 -9.63
CA PRO A 121 26.69 1.15 -8.97
C PRO A 121 25.47 1.46 -8.10
N VAL A 122 25.70 1.94 -6.88
CA VAL A 122 24.68 2.36 -5.92
C VAL A 122 24.87 3.84 -5.61
N LEU A 123 23.91 4.66 -6.01
CA LEU A 123 23.85 6.08 -5.68
C LEU A 123 23.31 6.28 -4.27
N ARG A 124 24.09 6.94 -3.42
CA ARG A 124 23.68 7.45 -2.11
C ARG A 124 23.83 8.95 -2.08
N LEU A 125 22.89 9.59 -1.39
CA LEU A 125 22.91 11.02 -1.15
C LEU A 125 23.11 11.29 0.34
N PHE A 126 23.98 12.25 0.63
CA PHE A 126 24.26 12.76 1.97
C PHE A 126 24.10 14.27 1.97
N GLU A 127 23.33 14.81 2.90
CA GLU A 127 23.13 16.26 3.00
C GLU A 127 24.48 16.95 3.21
N ALA A 128 24.77 17.98 2.40
CA ALA A 128 25.97 18.78 2.56
C ALA A 128 25.79 19.76 3.74
N GLU A 129 26.80 19.90 4.59
CA GLU A 129 26.73 20.85 5.71
C GLU A 129 26.60 22.29 5.18
N SER A 130 25.55 23.00 5.63
CA SER A 130 25.20 24.34 5.15
C SER A 130 26.23 25.43 5.49
N ASP A 131 27.11 25.19 6.46
CA ASP A 131 27.98 26.23 7.07
C ASP A 131 29.43 26.24 6.55
N GLY A 132 29.71 25.54 5.44
CA GLY A 132 31.05 25.51 4.85
C GLY A 132 31.10 25.68 3.33
N ALA A 133 29.98 25.56 2.63
CA ALA A 133 29.93 25.66 1.16
C ALA A 133 29.85 27.12 0.69
N SER A 134 30.73 28.01 1.17
CA SER A 134 31.23 29.02 0.25
C SER A 134 32.09 28.26 -0.74
N ALA A 135 31.53 27.98 -1.92
CA ALA A 135 32.17 27.46 -3.13
C ALA A 135 33.70 27.46 -3.03
N GLY A 136 34.25 26.38 -2.46
CA GLY A 136 35.68 26.18 -2.40
C GLY A 136 36.11 25.65 -3.76
N ASP A 137 36.26 26.53 -4.75
CA ASP A 137 36.74 26.23 -6.12
C ASP A 137 36.11 24.97 -6.79
N GLY A 138 34.91 24.58 -6.37
CA GLY A 138 34.23 23.36 -6.77
C GLY A 138 32.98 23.67 -7.59
N GLU A 139 32.66 22.78 -8.52
CA GLU A 139 31.54 22.87 -9.46
C GLU A 139 30.21 23.21 -8.79
N SER A 140 29.39 24.03 -9.46
CA SER A 140 28.04 24.33 -8.96
C SER A 140 27.20 23.05 -8.96
N PRO A 141 26.41 22.79 -7.90
CA PRO A 141 25.63 21.56 -7.81
C PRO A 141 24.64 21.51 -8.98
N VAL A 142 24.52 20.33 -9.59
CA VAL A 142 23.61 20.11 -10.72
C VAL A 142 22.19 19.92 -10.21
N ASP A 143 21.20 20.48 -10.90
CA ASP A 143 19.79 20.26 -10.55
C ASP A 143 19.36 18.83 -10.93
N GLY A 144 19.00 18.04 -9.93
CA GLY A 144 18.50 16.68 -10.09
C GLY A 144 16.97 16.56 -10.05
N GLY A 145 16.26 17.68 -10.11
CA GLY A 145 14.80 17.73 -10.26
C GLY A 145 14.32 17.22 -11.63
N GLU A 146 13.00 17.07 -11.77
CA GLU A 146 12.37 16.62 -13.03
C GLU A 146 12.62 17.59 -14.20
N ASP A 147 12.74 18.89 -13.88
CA ASP A 147 13.09 19.96 -14.84
C ASP A 147 14.59 20.27 -14.87
N GLY A 148 15.41 19.43 -14.22
CA GLY A 148 16.86 19.62 -14.08
C GLY A 148 17.67 19.18 -15.29
N ASP A 149 18.98 19.40 -15.22
CA ASP A 149 19.92 19.13 -16.33
C ASP A 149 20.34 17.66 -16.43
N LEU A 150 20.00 16.83 -15.43
CA LEU A 150 20.34 15.41 -15.41
C LEU A 150 19.47 14.60 -16.39
N PRO A 151 20.00 13.51 -16.97
CA PRO A 151 19.21 12.52 -17.71
C PRO A 151 18.08 11.93 -16.86
N GLU A 152 16.98 11.50 -17.48
CA GLU A 152 15.79 10.97 -16.78
C GLU A 152 16.14 9.80 -15.82
N ALA A 153 17.07 8.94 -16.22
CA ALA A 153 17.58 7.85 -15.39
C ALA A 153 18.18 8.35 -14.07
N ASP A 154 18.92 9.46 -14.11
CA ASP A 154 19.58 10.07 -12.96
C ASP A 154 18.62 10.89 -12.12
N GLN A 155 17.68 11.62 -12.74
CA GLN A 155 16.60 12.31 -12.02
C GLN A 155 15.80 11.32 -11.17
N ARG A 156 15.45 10.16 -11.75
CA ARG A 156 14.79 9.06 -11.02
C ARG A 156 15.66 8.51 -9.90
N ALA A 157 16.95 8.33 -10.15
CA ALA A 157 17.90 7.84 -9.14
C ALA A 157 18.01 8.82 -7.95
N VAL A 158 18.14 10.11 -8.22
CA VAL A 158 18.20 11.20 -7.23
C VAL A 158 16.92 11.24 -6.41
N HIS A 159 15.75 11.18 -7.06
CA HIS A 159 14.46 11.14 -6.38
C HIS A 159 14.35 9.97 -5.40
N ILE A 160 14.74 8.75 -5.80
CA ILE A 160 14.69 7.57 -4.92
C ILE A 160 15.74 7.68 -3.80
N ALA A 161 16.97 8.11 -4.11
CA ALA A 161 18.04 8.26 -3.13
C ALA A 161 17.77 9.37 -2.11
N HIS A 162 17.03 10.43 -2.48
CA HIS A 162 16.57 11.47 -1.57
C HIS A 162 15.73 10.90 -0.42
N PHE A 163 14.78 10.01 -0.72
CA PHE A 163 14.00 9.35 0.33
C PHE A 163 14.87 8.51 1.27
N ALA A 164 15.87 7.81 0.73
CA ALA A 164 16.82 7.06 1.53
C ALA A 164 17.65 7.96 2.46
N ALA A 165 18.11 9.11 1.95
CA ALA A 165 18.86 10.10 2.72
C ALA A 165 18.03 10.67 3.88
N ARG A 166 16.78 11.06 3.59
CA ARG A 166 15.84 11.58 4.60
C ARG A 166 15.52 10.55 5.69
N ALA A 167 15.27 9.31 5.30
CA ALA A 167 14.99 8.24 6.25
C ALA A 167 16.20 7.95 7.17
N ARG A 168 17.44 8.08 6.65
CA ARG A 168 18.67 7.96 7.46
C ARG A 168 18.76 9.05 8.53
N GLY A 169 18.34 10.27 8.21
CA GLY A 169 18.22 11.37 9.18
C GLY A 169 17.05 11.25 10.15
N GLY A 170 16.27 10.16 10.09
CA GLY A 170 15.09 9.93 10.91
C GLY A 170 13.85 10.69 10.45
N VAL A 171 13.84 11.22 9.21
CA VAL A 171 12.78 12.09 8.71
C VAL A 171 11.97 11.42 7.58
N GLY A 172 10.85 10.80 7.93
CA GLY A 172 9.95 10.16 6.96
C GLY A 172 10.36 8.74 6.57
N GLY A 173 9.49 8.06 5.82
CA GLY A 173 9.76 6.73 5.27
C GLY A 173 10.47 6.80 3.92
N TYR A 174 10.85 5.63 3.40
CA TYR A 174 11.38 5.49 2.05
C TYR A 174 10.60 4.39 1.30
N PRO A 175 10.57 4.43 -0.05
CA PRO A 175 9.88 3.42 -0.83
C PRO A 175 10.62 2.07 -0.73
N VAL A 176 10.09 1.19 0.11
CA VAL A 176 10.56 -0.20 0.26
C VAL A 176 10.47 -0.89 -1.10
N GLY A 177 11.57 -1.55 -1.52
CA GLY A 177 11.68 -2.21 -2.82
C GLY A 177 12.25 -1.34 -3.95
N LEU A 178 12.34 -0.02 -3.77
CA LEU A 178 13.07 0.87 -4.67
C LEU A 178 14.41 1.34 -4.07
N VAL A 179 14.43 1.58 -2.75
CA VAL A 179 15.66 1.88 -2.03
C VAL A 179 16.33 0.59 -1.59
N GLU A 180 17.59 0.43 -1.97
CA GLU A 180 18.40 -0.72 -1.60
C GLU A 180 19.77 -0.27 -1.14
N ARG A 181 20.26 -0.91 -0.07
CA ARG A 181 21.53 -0.54 0.58
C ARG A 181 21.61 0.95 0.95
N GLY A 182 20.47 1.59 1.19
CA GLY A 182 20.38 3.01 1.55
C GLY A 182 20.55 3.99 0.38
N GLY A 183 20.31 3.53 -0.86
CA GLY A 183 20.40 4.33 -2.08
C GLY A 183 19.61 3.74 -3.25
N TYR A 184 19.95 4.17 -4.46
CA TYR A 184 19.41 3.65 -5.72
C TYR A 184 20.46 2.80 -6.46
N ALA A 185 20.12 1.56 -6.83
CA ALA A 185 21.01 0.67 -7.58
C ALA A 185 20.72 0.71 -9.09
N TYR A 186 21.72 1.08 -9.89
CA TYR A 186 21.61 1.13 -11.35
C TYR A 186 21.70 -0.28 -11.96
N ARG A 187 20.59 -1.01 -11.96
CA ARG A 187 20.51 -2.37 -12.53
C ARG A 187 20.34 -2.40 -14.05
N ALA A 188 19.52 -1.51 -14.57
CA ALA A 188 19.25 -1.44 -16.01
C ALA A 188 20.52 -0.99 -16.74
N GLU A 189 20.89 -1.70 -17.81
CA GLU A 189 22.05 -1.36 -18.63
C GLU A 189 21.87 -0.01 -19.33
N ALA A 190 20.68 0.26 -19.88
CA ALA A 190 20.36 1.54 -20.51
C ALA A 190 20.54 2.71 -19.52
N SER A 191 19.99 2.59 -18.29
CA SER A 191 20.17 3.61 -17.26
C SER A 191 21.63 3.82 -16.87
N ARG A 192 22.48 2.79 -16.94
CA ARG A 192 23.92 2.95 -16.67
C ARG A 192 24.64 3.64 -17.83
N ALA A 193 24.25 3.35 -19.07
CA ALA A 193 24.87 3.93 -20.26
C ALA A 193 24.49 5.40 -20.48
N GLU A 194 23.32 5.82 -19.99
CA GLU A 194 22.79 7.19 -20.12
C GLU A 194 23.11 8.08 -18.92
N SER A 195 23.64 7.53 -17.82
CA SER A 195 23.85 8.26 -16.58
C SER A 195 25.06 9.20 -16.67
N ALA A 196 24.83 10.48 -16.43
CA ALA A 196 25.88 11.48 -16.24
C ALA A 196 26.49 11.40 -14.84
N LEU A 197 25.73 10.93 -13.85
CA LEU A 197 26.24 10.72 -12.47
C LEU A 197 27.30 9.62 -12.39
N LEU A 198 27.28 8.64 -13.31
CA LEU A 198 28.22 7.52 -13.32
C LEU A 198 29.48 7.77 -14.15
N ASP A 199 29.59 8.92 -14.82
CA ASP A 199 30.78 9.31 -15.57
C ASP A 199 31.97 9.61 -14.64
N ASP A 200 33.20 9.42 -15.14
CA ASP A 200 34.43 9.66 -14.37
C ASP A 200 34.55 11.12 -13.88
N ASP A 201 33.96 12.06 -14.63
CA ASP A 201 33.85 13.49 -14.32
C ASP A 201 32.41 13.88 -13.90
N GLY A 202 31.64 12.93 -13.35
CA GLY A 202 30.27 13.17 -12.87
C GLY A 202 30.22 14.17 -11.69
N PRO A 203 29.09 14.86 -11.47
CA PRO A 203 29.02 15.92 -10.47
C PRO A 203 29.10 15.37 -9.04
N ASP A 204 29.95 15.98 -8.21
CA ASP A 204 30.10 15.65 -6.78
C ASP A 204 28.87 16.04 -5.94
N TYR A 205 28.07 16.98 -6.44
CA TYR A 205 26.92 17.52 -5.72
C TYR A 205 25.70 17.67 -6.63
N VAL A 206 24.54 17.31 -6.10
CA VAL A 206 23.23 17.51 -6.74
C VAL A 206 22.31 18.28 -5.81
N THR A 207 21.49 19.16 -6.38
CA THR A 207 20.40 19.81 -5.64
C THR A 207 19.09 19.14 -5.99
N TYR A 208 18.29 18.81 -4.97
CA TYR A 208 16.96 18.26 -5.13
C TYR A 208 16.04 18.80 -4.03
N ARG A 209 14.93 19.44 -4.42
CA ARG A 209 13.95 20.05 -3.49
C ARG A 209 14.61 20.94 -2.44
N ASP A 210 15.37 21.94 -2.91
CA ASP A 210 16.08 22.94 -2.10
C ASP A 210 17.14 22.36 -1.13
N THR A 211 17.49 21.09 -1.26
CA THR A 211 18.54 20.44 -0.48
C THR A 211 19.70 20.05 -1.38
N THR A 212 20.91 20.49 -1.03
CA THR A 212 22.13 20.07 -1.72
C THR A 212 22.68 18.81 -1.07
N TYR A 213 22.87 17.78 -1.89
CA TYR A 213 23.41 16.49 -1.48
C TYR A 213 24.78 16.29 -2.10
N ARG A 214 25.72 15.78 -1.32
CA ARG A 214 26.92 15.12 -1.83
C ARG A 214 26.53 13.77 -2.43
N VAL A 215 26.99 13.54 -3.65
CA VAL A 215 26.84 12.28 -4.39
C VAL A 215 27.89 11.29 -3.88
N GLU A 216 27.47 10.06 -3.63
CA GLU A 216 28.36 8.95 -3.33
C GLU A 216 27.93 7.73 -4.15
N ILE A 217 28.83 7.22 -4.97
CA ILE A 217 28.57 6.07 -5.83
C ILE A 217 29.57 4.97 -5.49
N GLU A 218 29.04 3.83 -5.06
CA GLU A 218 29.86 2.65 -4.78
C GLU A 218 29.39 1.46 -5.61
N ARG A 219 30.32 0.61 -6.02
CA ARG A 219 30.02 -0.64 -6.72
C ARG A 219 29.84 -1.76 -5.70
N GLU A 220 28.61 -2.24 -5.59
CA GLU A 220 28.27 -3.29 -4.64
C GLU A 220 27.75 -4.55 -5.33
N ARG A 221 28.00 -5.69 -4.68
CA ARG A 221 27.57 -6.99 -5.17
C ARG A 221 26.17 -7.31 -4.68
N PHE A 222 25.30 -7.65 -5.62
CA PHE A 222 23.93 -8.10 -5.41
C PHE A 222 23.81 -9.58 -5.77
N HIS A 223 22.92 -10.27 -5.05
CA HIS A 223 22.55 -11.66 -5.30
C HIS A 223 21.09 -11.65 -5.72
N GLU A 224 20.83 -12.06 -6.96
CA GLU A 224 19.55 -11.84 -7.61
C GLU A 224 18.95 -13.15 -8.10
N ALA A 225 17.64 -13.29 -7.86
CA ALA A 225 16.90 -14.45 -8.29
C ALA A 225 16.73 -14.45 -9.82
N VAL A 226 16.98 -15.63 -10.41
CA VAL A 226 16.63 -15.92 -11.81
C VAL A 226 15.28 -16.61 -11.81
N HIS A 227 14.29 -15.94 -12.40
CA HIS A 227 12.93 -16.43 -12.50
C HIS A 227 12.74 -17.17 -13.82
N ARG A 228 12.15 -18.36 -13.76
CA ARG A 228 11.58 -19.05 -14.92
C ARG A 228 10.06 -18.90 -14.88
N PRO A 229 9.42 -18.39 -15.95
CA PRO A 229 7.97 -18.28 -16.00
C PRO A 229 7.33 -19.67 -16.13
N THR A 230 6.11 -19.80 -15.63
CA THR A 230 5.37 -21.06 -15.66
C THR A 230 3.93 -20.80 -16.10
N ALA A 231 3.39 -21.68 -16.93
CA ALA A 231 1.97 -21.74 -17.27
C ALA A 231 1.44 -23.15 -16.97
N GLU A 232 0.53 -23.25 -16.01
CA GLU A 232 -0.13 -24.51 -15.64
C GLU A 232 -1.54 -24.53 -16.23
N ALA A 233 -1.87 -25.52 -17.06
CA ALA A 233 -3.23 -25.68 -17.58
C ALA A 233 -4.18 -26.08 -16.43
N VAL A 234 -5.23 -25.29 -16.20
CA VAL A 234 -6.16 -25.47 -15.07
C VAL A 234 -7.60 -25.74 -15.49
N ALA A 235 -8.00 -25.32 -16.69
CA ALA A 235 -9.35 -25.57 -17.21
C ALA A 235 -9.39 -25.52 -18.75
N GLU A 236 -10.31 -26.29 -19.33
CA GLU A 236 -10.61 -26.29 -20.76
C GLU A 236 -12.01 -25.72 -21.07
N SER A 237 -12.80 -25.44 -20.02
CA SER A 237 -14.16 -24.91 -20.16
C SER A 237 -14.32 -23.61 -19.36
N PRO A 238 -15.13 -22.65 -19.86
CA PRO A 238 -15.41 -21.40 -19.14
C PRO A 238 -16.04 -21.62 -17.77
N GLU A 239 -16.93 -22.61 -17.63
CA GLU A 239 -17.65 -22.92 -16.39
C GLU A 239 -16.69 -23.48 -15.32
N ARG A 240 -15.73 -24.30 -15.76
CA ARG A 240 -14.69 -24.82 -14.88
C ARG A 240 -13.77 -23.69 -14.41
N MET A 241 -13.39 -22.78 -15.30
CA MET A 241 -12.58 -21.62 -14.94
C MET A 241 -13.29 -20.71 -13.93
N GLU A 242 -14.58 -20.42 -14.16
CA GLU A 242 -15.40 -19.62 -13.24
C GLU A 242 -15.45 -20.26 -11.84
N SER A 243 -15.57 -21.59 -11.78
CA SER A 243 -15.56 -22.33 -10.51
C SER A 243 -14.21 -22.24 -9.79
N ILE A 244 -13.10 -22.25 -10.53
CA ILE A 244 -11.75 -22.09 -9.98
C ILE A 244 -11.57 -20.67 -9.42
N LEU A 245 -11.97 -19.64 -10.17
CA LEU A 245 -11.90 -18.25 -9.71
C LEU A 245 -12.76 -18.04 -8.45
N ARG A 246 -13.96 -18.62 -8.41
CA ARG A 246 -14.82 -18.58 -7.22
C ARG A 246 -14.21 -19.30 -6.01
N ALA A 247 -13.41 -20.33 -6.23
CA ALA A 247 -12.73 -21.03 -5.14
C ALA A 247 -11.48 -20.28 -4.66
N ALA A 248 -10.81 -19.55 -5.55
CA ALA A 248 -9.56 -18.85 -5.25
C ALA A 248 -9.79 -17.44 -4.67
N LEU A 249 -10.77 -16.71 -5.18
CA LEU A 249 -10.93 -15.27 -4.93
C LEU A 249 -12.12 -14.92 -4.04
N VAL A 250 -13.17 -15.75 -4.05
CA VAL A 250 -14.42 -15.44 -3.35
C VAL A 250 -14.42 -16.13 -2.00
N GLY A 251 -14.48 -15.32 -0.94
CA GLY A 251 -14.60 -15.79 0.43
C GLY A 251 -16.04 -16.23 0.77
N PRO A 252 -16.71 -15.59 1.73
CA PRO A 252 -18.03 -15.99 2.18
C PRO A 252 -19.09 -15.87 1.07
N ARG A 253 -20.04 -16.79 1.13
CA ARG A 253 -21.18 -16.91 0.22
C ARG A 253 -22.44 -16.88 1.06
N VAL A 254 -23.26 -15.86 0.86
CA VAL A 254 -24.44 -15.59 1.66
C VAL A 254 -25.64 -15.61 0.74
N GLU A 255 -26.57 -16.53 0.94
CA GLU A 255 -27.82 -16.55 0.17
C GLU A 255 -28.79 -15.49 0.72
N ARG A 256 -29.65 -14.94 -0.15
CA ARG A 256 -30.53 -13.81 0.24
C ARG A 256 -31.53 -14.19 1.33
N ASP A 257 -31.90 -15.46 1.42
CA ASP A 257 -32.81 -16.00 2.43
C ASP A 257 -32.12 -16.42 3.74
N GLU A 258 -30.78 -16.39 3.80
CA GLU A 258 -30.03 -16.61 5.03
C GLU A 258 -30.01 -15.37 5.94
N LEU A 259 -30.25 -14.19 5.38
CA LEU A 259 -30.29 -12.93 6.11
C LEU A 259 -31.72 -12.53 6.50
N SER A 260 -31.83 -11.91 7.68
CA SER A 260 -33.04 -11.18 8.05
C SER A 260 -33.34 -10.05 7.07
N ALA A 261 -34.62 -9.66 6.98
CA ALA A 261 -35.02 -8.56 6.09
C ALA A 261 -34.32 -7.24 6.42
N GLU A 262 -33.93 -7.01 7.69
CA GLU A 262 -33.17 -5.83 8.08
C GLU A 262 -31.71 -5.92 7.62
N ALA A 263 -31.07 -7.07 7.80
CA ALA A 263 -29.71 -7.30 7.29
C ALA A 263 -29.66 -7.19 5.76
N GLY A 264 -30.68 -7.68 5.05
CA GLY A 264 -30.82 -7.48 3.60
C GLY A 264 -30.92 -6.00 3.20
N ARG A 265 -31.66 -5.17 3.96
CA ARG A 265 -31.69 -3.71 3.75
C ARG A 265 -30.34 -3.03 3.95
N ILE A 266 -29.53 -3.53 4.88
CA ILE A 266 -28.17 -3.04 5.09
C ILE A 266 -27.29 -3.33 3.86
N VAL A 267 -27.41 -4.53 3.27
CA VAL A 267 -26.69 -4.87 2.03
C VAL A 267 -27.08 -3.94 0.89
N ASP A 268 -28.38 -3.71 0.67
CA ASP A 268 -28.86 -2.80 -0.39
C ASP A 268 -28.32 -1.37 -0.22
N ARG A 269 -28.23 -0.89 1.04
CA ARG A 269 -27.70 0.45 1.34
C ARG A 269 -26.18 0.51 1.16
N ALA A 270 -25.46 -0.50 1.63
CA ALA A 270 -24.01 -0.59 1.46
C ALA A 270 -23.59 -0.72 -0.01
N GLU A 271 -24.44 -1.28 -0.87
CA GLU A 271 -24.24 -1.28 -2.34
C GLU A 271 -24.43 0.10 -2.96
N ALA A 272 -25.44 0.85 -2.51
CA ALA A 272 -25.75 2.17 -3.07
C ALA A 272 -24.76 3.26 -2.62
N GLU A 273 -24.28 3.17 -1.38
CA GLU A 273 -23.39 4.14 -0.76
C GLU A 273 -22.42 3.46 0.22
N GLU A 274 -22.69 3.58 1.51
CA GLU A 274 -21.95 3.02 2.63
C GLU A 274 -22.95 2.83 3.77
N TYR A 275 -22.75 1.81 4.60
CA TYR A 275 -23.49 1.65 5.84
C TYR A 275 -22.54 1.63 7.03
N GLY A 276 -22.80 2.43 8.04
CA GLY A 276 -21.99 2.51 9.25
C GLY A 276 -22.82 2.42 10.51
N GLU A 277 -22.26 1.77 11.53
CA GLU A 277 -22.78 1.81 12.89
C GLU A 277 -21.64 1.97 13.89
N THR A 278 -21.92 2.65 14.99
CA THR A 278 -21.05 2.70 16.18
C THR A 278 -21.38 1.54 17.10
N HIS A 279 -20.36 0.96 17.75
CA HIS A 279 -20.59 -0.13 18.70
C HIS A 279 -21.35 0.38 19.95
N PRO A 280 -22.36 -0.34 20.49
CA PRO A 280 -22.77 -1.69 20.11
C PRO A 280 -23.61 -1.73 18.83
N TYR A 281 -23.28 -2.66 17.94
CA TYR A 281 -23.99 -2.84 16.68
C TYR A 281 -25.40 -3.39 16.88
N SER A 282 -26.29 -3.02 15.96
CA SER A 282 -27.60 -3.63 15.82
C SER A 282 -27.49 -5.13 15.58
N ASP A 283 -28.52 -5.89 16.00
CA ASP A 283 -28.57 -7.33 15.76
C ASP A 283 -28.45 -7.68 14.27
N ALA A 284 -29.04 -6.84 13.40
CA ALA A 284 -29.02 -7.01 11.95
C ALA A 284 -27.61 -6.78 11.36
N TYR A 285 -26.89 -5.76 11.83
CA TYR A 285 -25.52 -5.52 11.36
C TYR A 285 -24.57 -6.57 11.90
N ALA A 286 -24.73 -6.97 13.17
CA ALA A 286 -23.97 -8.07 13.76
C ALA A 286 -24.25 -9.42 13.06
N GLU A 287 -25.49 -9.69 12.63
CA GLU A 287 -25.85 -10.84 11.79
C GLU A 287 -25.09 -10.82 10.46
N LEU A 288 -25.14 -9.69 9.74
CA LEU A 288 -24.43 -9.53 8.47
C LEU A 288 -22.92 -9.72 8.63
N LEU A 289 -22.30 -9.10 9.64
CA LEU A 289 -20.86 -9.26 9.92
C LEU A 289 -20.49 -10.73 10.18
N ARG A 290 -21.36 -11.52 10.83
CA ARG A 290 -21.11 -12.97 10.99
C ARG A 290 -21.23 -13.74 9.69
N ALA A 291 -22.16 -13.37 8.82
CA ALA A 291 -22.39 -14.02 7.54
C ALA A 291 -21.24 -13.77 6.56
N ILE A 292 -20.66 -12.56 6.56
CA ILE A 292 -19.52 -12.18 5.71
C ILE A 292 -18.15 -12.45 6.36
N ASP A 293 -18.11 -13.33 7.36
CA ASP A 293 -16.90 -13.76 8.08
C ASP A 293 -16.07 -12.61 8.71
N ALA A 294 -16.74 -11.54 9.12
CA ALA A 294 -16.17 -10.35 9.75
C ALA A 294 -16.40 -10.33 11.27
N ARG A 295 -16.38 -11.51 11.92
CA ARG A 295 -16.76 -11.68 13.34
C ARG A 295 -15.82 -10.99 14.31
N HIS A 296 -14.56 -10.82 13.93
CA HIS A 296 -13.54 -10.09 14.71
C HIS A 296 -13.91 -8.63 14.93
N TYR A 297 -14.84 -8.07 14.17
CA TYR A 297 -15.32 -6.70 14.41
C TYR A 297 -16.35 -6.60 15.54
N LEU A 298 -17.04 -7.70 15.90
CA LEU A 298 -18.23 -7.67 16.75
C LEU A 298 -17.99 -7.24 18.19
N ASP A 299 -16.76 -7.31 18.69
CA ASP A 299 -16.44 -7.01 20.09
C ASP A 299 -16.08 -5.54 20.34
N GLY A 300 -16.05 -4.72 19.29
CA GLY A 300 -15.72 -3.29 19.35
C GLY A 300 -14.27 -2.97 19.76
N ASN A 301 -13.40 -3.97 19.96
CA ASN A 301 -12.03 -3.82 20.47
C ASN A 301 -10.95 -4.11 19.43
N VAL A 302 -11.34 -4.13 18.16
CA VAL A 302 -10.54 -4.49 16.98
C VAL A 302 -9.14 -3.87 16.90
N ARG A 303 -8.93 -2.67 17.46
CA ARG A 303 -7.60 -2.02 17.49
C ARG A 303 -6.58 -2.68 18.41
N LYS A 304 -7.03 -3.42 19.43
CA LYS A 304 -6.15 -4.15 20.35
C LYS A 304 -5.85 -5.57 19.85
N ASP A 305 -6.61 -6.04 18.88
CA ASP A 305 -6.41 -7.35 18.27
C ASP A 305 -5.35 -7.24 17.17
N ALA A 306 -4.17 -7.76 17.49
CA ALA A 306 -3.02 -7.75 16.59
C ALA A 306 -3.38 -8.45 15.27
N GLY A 307 -3.46 -7.69 14.18
CA GLY A 307 -3.62 -8.22 12.83
C GLY A 307 -4.75 -7.60 12.01
N VAL A 308 -5.64 -6.80 12.61
CA VAL A 308 -6.72 -6.17 11.84
C VAL A 308 -6.23 -4.89 11.18
N ARG A 309 -6.31 -4.86 9.85
CA ARG A 309 -6.01 -3.68 9.04
C ARG A 309 -7.11 -2.64 9.23
N GLU A 310 -6.76 -1.36 9.17
CA GLU A 310 -7.75 -0.26 9.22
C GLU A 310 -8.77 -0.32 8.07
N THR A 311 -8.40 -0.99 6.98
CA THR A 311 -9.28 -1.34 5.88
C THR A 311 -9.06 -2.80 5.49
N GLU A 312 -10.15 -3.56 5.40
CA GLU A 312 -10.17 -4.93 4.93
C GLU A 312 -10.95 -5.00 3.62
N GLU A 313 -10.29 -5.50 2.58
CA GLU A 313 -10.86 -5.73 1.25
C GLU A 313 -10.97 -7.23 1.00
N ALA A 314 -12.15 -7.69 0.58
CA ALA A 314 -12.38 -9.08 0.22
C ALA A 314 -13.52 -9.20 -0.79
N MET A 315 -13.52 -10.27 -1.60
CA MET A 315 -14.65 -10.56 -2.47
C MET A 315 -15.63 -11.51 -1.79
N ILE A 316 -16.92 -11.17 -1.82
CA ILE A 316 -18.01 -11.99 -1.31
C ILE A 316 -18.99 -12.33 -2.43
N ARG A 317 -19.81 -13.36 -2.22
CA ARG A 317 -20.99 -13.63 -3.05
C ARG A 317 -22.24 -13.43 -2.22
N TYR A 318 -23.17 -12.61 -2.72
CA TYR A 318 -24.49 -12.42 -2.11
C TYR A 318 -25.58 -12.81 -3.11
N GLY A 319 -26.32 -13.88 -2.81
CA GLY A 319 -27.15 -14.58 -3.79
C GLY A 319 -26.33 -15.05 -4.99
N ASP A 320 -26.71 -14.62 -6.19
CA ASP A 320 -26.02 -14.98 -7.43
C ASP A 320 -24.97 -13.96 -7.90
N GLU A 321 -24.72 -12.91 -7.11
CA GLU A 321 -23.92 -11.76 -7.51
C GLU A 321 -22.64 -11.67 -6.67
N TYR A 322 -21.56 -11.17 -7.28
CA TYR A 322 -20.28 -10.96 -6.62
C TYR A 322 -20.13 -9.50 -6.22
N TYR A 323 -19.53 -9.28 -5.05
CA TYR A 323 -19.27 -7.95 -4.51
C TYR A 323 -17.85 -7.86 -3.99
N GLU A 324 -17.18 -6.75 -4.27
CA GLU A 324 -16.03 -6.30 -3.49
C GLU A 324 -16.54 -5.67 -2.21
N ARG A 325 -16.10 -6.20 -1.08
CA ARG A 325 -16.42 -5.72 0.25
C ARG A 325 -15.27 -4.91 0.79
N TYR A 326 -15.60 -3.72 1.31
CA TYR A 326 -14.69 -2.86 2.04
C TYR A 326 -15.24 -2.66 3.45
N LEU A 327 -14.49 -3.06 4.47
CA LEU A 327 -14.75 -2.70 5.86
C LEU A 327 -13.69 -1.71 6.34
N ARG A 328 -14.13 -0.61 6.96
CA ARG A 328 -13.24 0.44 7.48
C ARG A 328 -13.67 0.91 8.86
N ILE A 329 -12.71 1.08 9.75
CA ILE A 329 -12.93 1.73 11.04
C ILE A 329 -12.67 3.23 10.88
N VAL A 330 -13.69 4.05 11.14
CA VAL A 330 -13.58 5.51 11.13
C VAL A 330 -13.64 6.01 12.57
N ASN A 331 -12.72 6.90 12.94
CA ASN A 331 -12.85 7.65 14.18
C ASN A 331 -13.56 8.95 13.87
N ASP A 332 -14.70 9.21 14.52
CA ASP A 332 -15.16 10.58 14.61
C ASP A 332 -14.39 11.28 15.75
N GLY A 333 -13.17 11.71 15.42
CA GLY A 333 -12.22 12.26 16.38
C GLY A 333 -11.27 13.24 15.69
N ARG A 334 -11.76 14.48 15.52
CA ARG A 334 -11.10 15.72 15.08
C ARG A 334 -9.63 15.63 14.63
N ASN A 335 -9.41 16.07 13.39
CA ASN A 335 -8.17 16.68 12.90
C ASN A 335 -7.60 17.70 13.91
#